data_AF-A0A0P7YX20-F1
#
_entry.id   AF-A0A0P7YX20-F1
#
_cell.length_a   1.000
_cell.length_b   1.000
_cell.length_c   1.000
_cell.angle_alpha   90.00
_cell.angle_beta   90.00
_cell.angle_gamma   90.00
#
_symmetry.space_group_name_H-M   'P 1'
#
loop_
_entity.id
_entity.type
_entity.pdbx_description
1 polymer ?
#
loop_
_entity_poly.entity_id
_entity_poly.type
_entity_poly.pdbx_seq_one_letter_code
_entity_poly.pdbx_strand_id
1 'polypeptide(L)' 'MAVEPAEKLRTLGQSHTHDRDVSWIDDTLPALNCVSQLSQRFQLILVSAVWMHLPPNEQQREVTPCR' A
#
# COMPACT_ATOMS: atom_id res chain seq x y z
N MET A 1 -4.10 7.95 3.12
CA MET A 1 -4.29 6.48 3.09
C MET A 1 -2.92 5.82 3.23
N ALA A 2 -2.86 4.71 3.96
CA ALA A 2 -1.66 3.89 4.12
C ALA A 2 -2.02 2.41 3.94
N VAL A 3 -1.11 1.65 3.34
CA VAL A 3 -1.22 0.20 3.12
C VAL A 3 -0.06 -0.45 3.87
N GLU A 4 -0.37 -1.44 4.70
CA GLU A 4 0.65 -2.20 5.44
C GLU A 4 0.12 -3.61 5.70
N PRO A 5 0.66 -4.68 5.09
CA PRO A 5 0.18 -6.04 5.28
C PRO A 5 0.54 -6.64 6.65
N ALA A 6 1.60 -6.18 7.30
CA ALA A 6 1.97 -6.67 8.62
C ALA A 6 1.06 -6.06 9.70
N GLU A 7 0.14 -6.87 10.22
CA GLU A 7 -0.84 -6.48 11.24
C GLU A 7 -0.25 -5.67 12.41
N LYS A 8 0.92 -6.09 12.93
CA LYS A 8 1.59 -5.40 14.05
C LYS A 8 2.03 -3.99 13.66
N LEU A 9 2.62 -3.83 12.48
CA LEU A 9 3.04 -2.50 11.99
C LEU A 9 1.83 -1.63 11.67
N ARG A 10 0.78 -2.22 11.08
CA ARG A 10 -0.48 -1.52 10.81
C ARG A 10 -1.11 -1.00 12.10
N THR A 11 -1.19 -1.83 13.13
CA THR A 11 -1.75 -1.45 14.44
C THR A 11 -0.96 -0.32 15.08
N LEU A 12 0.38 -0.39 15.04
CA LEU A 12 1.25 0.70 15.50
C LEU A 12 1.05 1.98 14.68
N GLY A 13 0.95 1.86 13.35
CA GLY A 13 0.69 2.98 12.48
C GLY A 13 -0.64 3.66 12.78
N GLN A 14 -1.71 2.88 12.96
CA GLN A 14 -3.04 3.35 13.35
C GLN A 14 -2.99 4.08 14.69
N SER A 15 -2.31 3.55 15.70
CA SER A 15 -2.20 4.21 17.01
C SER A 15 -1.43 5.53 16.92
N HIS A 16 -0.34 5.59 16.13
CA HIS A 16 0.45 6.82 15.93
C HIS A 16 -0.24 7.88 15.06
N THR A 17 -1.30 7.51 14.34
CA THR A 17 -2.02 8.40 13.43
C THR A 17 -3.50 8.54 13.81
N HIS A 18 -3.87 8.20 15.05
CA HIS A 18 -5.27 8.17 15.50
C HIS A 18 -5.99 9.53 15.40
N ASP A 19 -5.23 10.63 15.43
CA ASP A 19 -5.69 12.03 15.40
C ASP A 19 -5.58 12.64 14.00
N ARG A 20 -5.14 11.84 13.02
CA ARG A 20 -4.96 12.25 11.63
C ARG A 20 -5.97 11.52 10.75
N ASP A 21 -6.31 12.13 9.61
CA ASP A 21 -7.18 11.51 8.60
C ASP A 21 -6.39 10.49 7.76
N VAL A 22 -6.11 9.32 8.36
CA VAL A 22 -5.37 8.22 7.71
C VAL A 22 -6.20 6.94 7.73
N SER A 23 -6.75 6.58 6.57
CA SER A 23 -7.30 5.24 6.34
C SER A 23 -6.19 4.21 6.15
N TRP A 24 -6.16 3.20 7.01
CA TRP A 24 -5.24 2.06 6.95
C TRP A 24 -5.90 0.85 6.32
N ILE A 25 -5.21 0.19 5.38
CA ILE A 25 -5.74 -0.96 4.63
C ILE A 25 -4.77 -2.15 4.75
N ASP A 26 -5.36 -3.33 4.93
CA ASP A 26 -4.69 -4.61 4.72
C ASP A 26 -4.63 -4.92 3.23
N ASP A 27 -3.52 -4.58 2.59
CA ASP A 27 -3.32 -4.89 1.18
C ASP A 27 -1.83 -5.11 0.93
N THR A 28 -1.52 -5.79 -0.17
CA THR A 28 -0.14 -6.18 -0.48
C THR A 28 0.19 -5.93 -1.93
N LEU A 29 1.41 -5.47 -2.17
CA LEU A 29 2.00 -5.50 -3.50
C LEU A 29 2.23 -6.95 -3.97
N PRO A 30 2.26 -7.21 -5.29
CA PRO A 30 2.08 -6.24 -6.37
C PRO A 30 0.61 -5.95 -6.70
N ALA A 31 -0.35 -6.70 -6.17
CA ALA A 31 -1.73 -6.71 -6.66
C ALA A 31 -2.58 -5.51 -6.19
N LEU A 32 -2.41 -5.07 -4.94
CA LEU A 32 -3.22 -3.99 -4.35
C LEU A 32 -4.73 -4.14 -4.62
N ASN A 33 -5.28 -5.32 -4.29
CA ASN A 33 -6.63 -5.72 -4.67
C ASN A 33 -7.71 -4.86 -4.00
N CYS A 34 -7.51 -4.47 -2.74
CA CYS A 34 -8.45 -3.64 -2.01
C CYS A 34 -8.38 -2.20 -2.53
N VAL A 35 -7.17 -1.66 -2.70
CA VAL A 35 -6.99 -0.28 -3.17
C VAL A 35 -7.50 -0.08 -4.59
N SER A 36 -7.27 -1.05 -5.49
CA SER A 36 -7.72 -0.97 -6.88
C SER A 36 -9.26 -0.94 -7.01
N GLN A 37 -9.98 -1.58 -6.08
CA GLN A 37 -11.45 -1.56 -6.06
C GLN A 37 -12.04 -0.22 -5.60
N LEU A 38 -11.29 0.57 -4.83
CA LEU A 38 -11.77 1.86 -4.32
C LEU A 38 -11.92 2.94 -5.40
N SER A 39 -11.38 2.71 -6.61
CA SER A 39 -11.47 3.63 -7.75
C SER A 39 -11.07 5.08 -7.39
N GLN A 40 -10.14 5.24 -6.45
CA GLN A 40 -9.67 6.55 -5.99
C GLN A 40 -8.51 7.06 -6.86
N ARG A 41 -8.49 8.37 -7.11
CA ARG A 41 -7.38 9.05 -7.76
C ARG A 41 -6.44 9.65 -6.72
N PHE A 42 -5.17 9.28 -6.79
CA PHE A 42 -4.13 9.81 -5.90
C PHE A 42 -3.38 10.95 -6.59
N GLN A 43 -3.11 12.03 -5.83
CA GLN A 43 -2.28 13.14 -6.30
C GLN A 43 -0.79 12.83 -6.11
N LEU A 44 -0.47 11.98 -5.14
CA LEU A 44 0.87 11.51 -4.84
C LEU A 44 0.77 10.07 -4.35
N ILE A 45 1.62 9.19 -4.91
CA ILE A 45 1.81 7.84 -4.43
C ILE A 45 3.27 7.75 -3.97
N LEU A 46 3.47 7.44 -2.69
CA LEU A 46 4.78 7.21 -2.10
C LEU A 46 4.92 5.71 -1.81
N VAL A 47 5.97 5.09 -2.36
CA VAL A 47 6.33 3.69 -2.11
C VAL A 47 7.80 3.65 -1.72
N SER A 48 8.12 3.11 -0.54
CA SER A 48 9.51 2.98 -0.07
C SER A 48 9.89 1.51 0.13
N ALA A 49 10.88 1.05 -0.63
CA ALA A 49 11.67 -0.17 -0.37
C ALA A 49 10.88 -1.50 -0.19
N VAL A 50 9.76 -1.69 -0.90
CA VAL A 50 8.97 -2.94 -0.80
C VAL A 50 9.39 -3.99 -1.84
N TRP A 51 9.97 -3.58 -2.96
CA TRP A 51 10.18 -4.46 -4.12
C TRP A 51 11.11 -5.64 -3.86
N MET A 52 12.12 -5.44 -3.01
CA MET A 52 13.12 -6.47 -2.69
C MET A 52 12.57 -7.62 -1.82
N HIS A 53 11.38 -7.44 -1.22
CA HIS A 53 10.70 -8.47 -0.43
C HIS A 53 9.79 -9.37 -1.27
N LEU A 54 9.53 -9.00 -2.54
CA LEU A 54 8.75 -9.83 -3.45
C LEU A 54 9.65 -10.91 -4.07
N PRO A 55 9.16 -12.14 -4.25
CA PRO A 55 9.88 -13.15 -5.00
C PRO A 55 10.09 -12.69 -6.47
N PRO A 56 11.16 -13.14 -7.16
CA PRO A 56 11.56 -12.59 -8.46
C PRO A 56 10.47 -12.63 -9.54
N ASN A 57 9.55 -13.60 -9.48
CA ASN A 57 8.41 -13.72 -10.39
C ASN A 57 7.33 -12.64 -10.17
N GLU A 58 7.21 -12.08 -8.96
CA GLU A 58 6.24 -11.03 -8.63
C GLU A 58 6.81 -9.63 -8.87
N GLN A 59 8.13 -9.49 -8.90
CA GLN A 59 8.83 -8.25 -9.26
C GLN A 59 8.64 -7.82 -10.73
N GLN A 60 8.12 -8.70 -11.59
CA GLN A 60 7.86 -8.39 -13.01
C GLN A 60 6.53 -7.67 -13.26
N ARG A 61 5.64 -7.58 -12.26
CA ARG A 61 4.37 -6.86 -12.42
C ARG A 61 4.61 -5.37 -12.23
N GLU A 62 4.91 -4.69 -13.34
CA GLU A 62 5.17 -3.26 -13.41
C GLU A 62 3.99 -2.42 -12.89
N VAL A 63 4.31 -1.41 -12.07
CA VAL A 63 3.42 -0.30 -11.76
C VAL A 63 3.24 0.51 -13.05
N THR A 64 2.25 0.17 -13.87
CA THR A 64 1.94 0.95 -15.06
C THR A 64 1.32 2.28 -14.60
N PRO A 65 1.92 3.45 -14.90
CA PRO A 65 1.33 4.71 -14.50
C PRO A 65 0.01 4.89 -15.25
N CYS A 66 -1.09 5.17 -14.52
CA CYS A 66 -2.30 5.69 -15.14
C CYS A 66 -1.96 7.01 -15.84
N ARG A 67 -2.23 7.08 -17.15
CA ARG A 67 -2.00 8.27 -17.98
C ARG A 67 -2.94 9.42 -17.59
#